data_AF-A0A1S1R0T7-F1
#
_entry.id   AF-A0A1S1R0T7-F1
#
_cell.length_a   1.000
_cell.length_b   1.000
_cell.length_c   1.000
_cell.angle_alpha   90.00
_cell.angle_beta   90.00
_cell.angle_gamma   90.00
#
_symmetry.space_group_name_H-M   'P 1'
#
loop_
_entity.id
_entity.type
_entity.pdbx_description
1 polymer ?
#
loop_
_entity_poly.entity_id
_entity_poly.type
_entity_poly.pdbx_seq_one_letter_code
_entity_poly.pdbx_strand_id
1 'polypeptide(L)' 'MRYLLSLRMQRARTLLRDQQTTVAATAAQVGYQSDVAFTAAFRRETGSTPGTYRRAAAPSRGGGGRSLAT' A
#
# COMPACT_ATOMS: atom_id res chain seq x y z
N MET A 1 -8.84 16.66 13.55
CA MET A 1 -8.48 16.54 12.11
C MET A 1 -8.45 15.08 11.63
N ARG A 2 -9.59 14.39 11.49
CA ARG A 2 -9.63 12.99 11.00
C ARG A 2 -10.00 12.87 9.52
N TYR A 3 -10.79 13.82 9.02
CA TYR A 3 -11.31 13.82 7.66
C TYR A 3 -10.23 13.87 6.57
N LEU A 4 -9.23 14.76 6.71
CA LEU A 4 -8.11 14.88 5.76
C LEU A 4 -7.25 13.60 5.71
N LEU A 5 -7.11 12.91 6.84
CA LEU A 5 -6.34 11.68 6.92
C LEU A 5 -7.07 10.55 6.20
N SER A 6 -8.38 10.39 6.43
CA SER A 6 -9.18 9.41 5.72
C SER A 6 -9.24 9.67 4.21
N LEU A 7 -9.31 10.94 3.78
CA LEU A 7 -9.27 11.30 2.35
C LEU A 7 -7.92 10.96 1.71
N ARG A 8 -6.80 11.27 2.38
CA ARG A 8 -5.45 10.87 1.95
C ARG A 8 -5.33 9.35 1.83
N MET A 9 -5.88 8.61 2.78
CA MET A 9 -5.83 7.13 2.77
C MET A 9 -6.75 6.51 1.72
N GLN A 10 -7.86 7.16 1.37
CA GLN A 10 -8.70 6.72 0.26
C GLN A 10 -7.96 6.88 -1.07
N ARG A 11 -7.28 8.02 -1.28
CA ARG A 11 -6.44 8.23 -2.47
C ARG A 11 -5.26 7.26 -2.53
N ALA A 12 -4.60 7.00 -1.40
CA ALA A 12 -3.53 6.01 -1.30
C ALA A 12 -3.99 4.61 -1.73
N ARG A 13 -5.20 4.19 -1.32
CA ARG A 13 -5.78 2.89 -1.72
C ARG A 13 -5.99 2.80 -3.23
N THR A 14 -6.49 3.86 -3.87
CA THR A 14 -6.68 3.90 -5.32
C THR A 14 -5.33 3.77 -6.05
N LEU A 15 -4.33 4.55 -5.63
CA LEU A 15 -2.98 4.52 -6.24
C LEU A 15 -2.30 3.15 -6.09
N LEU A 16 -2.45 2.49 -4.93
CA LEU A 16 -1.89 1.16 -4.69
C LEU A 16 -2.57 0.06 -5.52
N ARG A 17 -3.84 0.25 -5.92
CA ARG A 17 -4.57 -0.70 -6.76
C ARG A 17 -4.15 -0.62 -8.23
N ASP A 18 -3.86 0.59 -8.70
CA ASP A 18 -3.43 0.86 -10.08
C ASP A 18 -2.09 0.18 -10.42
N GLN A 19 -1.27 -0.18 -9.41
CA GLN A 19 0.01 -0.89 -9.54
C GLN A 19 1.09 -0.19 -10.37
N GLN A 20 0.77 0.90 -11.06
CA GLN A 20 1.72 1.77 -11.77
C GLN A 20 2.59 2.59 -10.81
N THR A 21 2.20 2.70 -9.54
CA THR A 21 2.87 3.53 -8.55
C THR A 21 3.52 2.68 -7.46
N THR A 22 4.78 2.99 -7.12
CA THR A 22 5.46 2.35 -5.98
C THR A 22 4.87 2.82 -4.65
N VAL A 23 5.12 2.07 -3.57
CA VAL A 23 4.68 2.47 -2.22
C VAL A 23 5.28 3.82 -1.83
N ALA A 24 6.55 4.06 -2.14
CA ALA A 24 7.24 5.33 -1.87
C ALA A 24 6.65 6.49 -2.69
N ALA A 25 6.41 6.29 -3.99
CA ALA A 25 5.77 7.30 -4.83
C ALA A 25 4.32 7.61 -4.37
N THR A 26 3.60 6.60 -3.87
CA THR A 26 2.27 6.80 -3.28
C THR A 26 2.35 7.65 -2.00
N ALA A 27 3.34 7.37 -1.14
CA ALA A 27 3.57 8.14 0.09
C ALA A 27 3.82 9.63 -0.22
N ALA A 28 4.70 9.91 -1.20
CA ALA A 28 4.96 11.28 -1.66
C ALA A 28 3.68 11.95 -2.22
N GLN A 29 2.90 11.26 -3.05
CA GLN A 29 1.67 11.79 -3.64
C GLN A 29 0.57 12.12 -2.62
N VAL A 30 0.50 11.39 -1.51
CA VAL A 30 -0.48 11.66 -0.44
C VAL A 30 0.06 12.62 0.65
N GLY A 31 1.27 13.15 0.46
CA GLY A 31 1.87 14.19 1.29
C GLY A 31 2.65 13.67 2.50
N TYR A 32 3.15 12.42 2.45
CA TYR A 32 4.06 11.89 3.45
C TYR A 32 5.50 12.02 2.97
N GLN A 33 6.34 12.57 3.84
CA GLN A 33 7.79 12.72 3.60
C GLN A 33 8.59 11.46 3.99
N SER A 34 7.96 10.52 4.70
CA SER A 34 8.59 9.29 5.17
C SER A 34 7.70 8.09 4.93
N ASP A 35 8.27 7.07 4.29
CA ASP A 35 7.62 5.78 4.04
C ASP A 35 7.18 5.09 5.34
N VAL A 36 7.94 5.29 6.42
CA VAL A 36 7.64 4.73 7.74
C VAL A 36 6.38 5.38 8.32
N ALA A 37 6.29 6.71 8.25
CA ALA A 37 5.12 7.46 8.71
C ALA A 37 3.87 7.12 7.89
N PHE A 38 4.02 7.00 6.56
CA PHE A 38 2.95 6.57 5.68
C PHE A 38 2.49 5.15 6.01
N THR A 39 3.42 4.20 6.15
CA THR A 39 3.11 2.80 6.44
C THR A 39 2.38 2.65 7.78
N ALA A 40 2.82 3.36 8.82
CA ALA A 40 2.15 3.35 10.11
C ALA A 40 0.73 3.91 10.03
N ALA A 41 0.55 5.05 9.37
CA ALA A 41 -0.77 5.68 9.21
C ALA A 41 -1.70 4.84 8.33
N PHE A 42 -1.20 4.27 7.24
CA PHE A 42 -1.95 3.39 6.34
C PHE A 42 -2.39 2.11 7.06
N ARG A 43 -1.52 1.48 7.84
CA ARG A 43 -1.87 0.29 8.63
C ARG A 43 -2.93 0.60 9.69
N ARG A 44 -2.86 1.77 10.35
CA ARG A 44 -3.87 2.19 11.33
C ARG A 44 -5.26 2.37 10.70
N GLU A 45 -5.32 2.87 9.46
CA GLU A 45 -6.60 3.16 8.80
C GLU A 45 -7.15 2.01 7.96
N THR A 46 -6.29 1.10 7.47
CA THR A 46 -6.69 0.00 6.56
C THR A 46 -6.49 -1.39 7.14
N GLY A 47 -5.80 -1.53 8.27
CA GLY A 47 -5.48 -2.82 8.89
C GLY A 47 -4.31 -3.58 8.25
N SER A 48 -3.75 -3.10 7.14
CA SER A 48 -2.67 -3.77 6.40
C SER A 48 -1.57 -2.78 5.99
N THR A 49 -0.38 -3.27 5.64
CA THR A 49 0.67 -2.38 5.10
C THR A 49 0.40 -2.07 3.63
N PRO A 50 0.89 -0.94 3.09
CA PRO A 50 0.73 -0.59 1.68
C PRO A 50 1.24 -1.68 0.74
N GLY A 51 2.35 -2.34 1.10
CA GLY A 51 2.96 -3.40 0.31
C GLY A 51 2.17 -4.70 0.28
N THR A 52 1.52 -5.09 1.38
CA THR A 52 0.60 -6.24 1.38
C THR A 52 -0.69 -5.90 0.66
N TYR A 53 -1.22 -4.68 0.84
CA TYR A 53 -2.40 -4.20 0.15
C TYR A 53 -2.23 -4.18 -1.37
N ARG A 54 -1.08 -3.69 -1.86
CA ARG A 54 -0.73 -3.72 -3.29
C ARG A 54 -0.61 -5.14 -3.84
N ARG A 55 0.01 -6.06 -3.10
CA ARG A 55 0.14 -7.48 -3.52
C ARG A 55 -1.22 -8.17 -3.59
N ALA A 56 -2.13 -7.88 -2.66
CA ALA A 56 -3.49 -8.42 -2.68
C ALA A 56 -4.35 -7.84 -3.82
N ALA A 57 -4.06 -6.61 -4.26
CA ALA A 57 -4.73 -5.98 -5.39
C ALA A 57 -4.18 -6.41 -6.76
N ALA A 58 -2.97 -7.00 -6.80
CA ALA A 58 -2.43 -7.59 -8.00
C ALA A 58 -3.35 -8.72 -8.47
N PRO A 59 -3.85 -8.70 -9.72
CA PRO A 59 -4.53 -9.87 -10.25
C PRO A 59 -3.55 -11.03 -10.10
N SER A 60 -4.03 -12.12 -9.51
CA SER A 60 -3.29 -13.35 -9.29
C SER A 60 -2.81 -13.91 -10.63
N ARG A 61 -1.71 -13.34 -11.14
CA ARG A 61 -0.92 -13.91 -12.22
C ARG A 61 -0.23 -15.11 -11.60
N GLY A 62 -0.82 -16.28 -11.82
CA GLY A 62 -0.43 -17.54 -11.18
C GLY A 62 1.06 -17.87 -11.30
N GLY A 63 1.56 -18.51 -10.24
CA GLY A 63 2.86 -19.16 -10.09
C GLY A 63 3.03 -19.47 -8.60
N GLY A 64 2.93 -20.70 -8.11
CA GLY A 64 3.44 -21.94 -8.69
C GLY A 64 4.95 -22.00 -8.50
N GLY A 65 5.39 -22.65 -7.41
CA GLY A 65 6.75 -23.18 -7.29
C GLY A 65 7.73 -22.49 -6.33
N ARG A 66 7.92 -23.14 -5.16
CA ARG A 66 9.17 -23.43 -4.42
C ARG A 66 8.92 -23.29 -2.91
N SER A 67 8.31 -24.26 -2.25
CA SER A 67 8.97 -25.48 -1.71
C SER A 67 10.28 -25.92 -2.37
N LEU A 68 11.39 -25.72 -1.66
CA LEU A 68 12.67 -26.44 -1.71
C LEU A 68 13.27 -26.20 -0.31
N ALA A 69 13.16 -27.15 0.60
CA ALA A 69 14.20 -28.15 0.90
C ALA A 69 15.46 -27.50 1.49
N THR A 70 15.58 -27.52 2.81
CA THR A 70 16.65 -28.21 3.58
C THR A 70 16.20 -28.22 5.04
#